data_AF-A0A438N1V6-F1
#
_entry.id   AF-A0A438N1V6-F1
#
_cell.length_a   1.000
_cell.length_b   1.000
_cell.length_c   1.000
_cell.angle_alpha   90.00
_cell.angle_beta   90.00
_cell.angle_gamma   90.00
#
_symmetry.space_group_name_H-M   'P 1'
#
loop_
_entity.id
_entity.type
_entity.pdbx_description
1 polymer ?
#
loop_
_entity_poly.entity_id
_entity_poly.type
_entity_poly.pdbx_seq_one_letter_code
_entity_poly.pdbx_strand_id
1 'polypeptide(L)'
;MTQDGLLFHHKGDAPERVCIPQAVERKILELAYDASAHAGLRRAYEKVEDIVFMLGLRRKLDAWIRACPACGPLKPSRRKPYGELQPFTIPSRPFEVLAMDFVTGLPAS
;
A
#
# COMPACT_ATOMS: atom_id res chain seq x y z
N MET A 1 -9.31 32.55 -0.08
CA MET A 1 -10.47 33.37 -0.50
C MET A 1 -11.67 32.44 -0.64
N THR A 2 -12.90 32.90 -0.39
CA THR A 2 -14.11 32.09 -0.59
C THR A 2 -14.65 32.30 -2.00
N GLN A 3 -14.75 31.23 -2.80
CA GLN A 3 -15.43 31.24 -4.10
C GLN A 3 -16.55 30.20 -4.04
N ASP A 4 -17.78 30.59 -4.39
CA ASP A 4 -18.96 29.73 -4.33
C ASP A 4 -19.23 29.08 -2.95
N GLY A 5 -18.83 29.77 -1.87
CA GLY A 5 -18.97 29.27 -0.50
C GLY A 5 -17.91 28.23 -0.09
N LEU A 6 -16.92 27.94 -0.95
CA LEU A 6 -15.81 27.03 -0.66
C LEU A 6 -14.58 27.81 -0.22
N LEU A 7 -13.82 27.26 0.73
CA LEU A 7 -12.54 27.79 1.16
C LEU A 7 -11.40 27.16 0.33
N PHE A 8 -10.47 27.98 -0.13
CA PHE A 8 -9.29 27.54 -0.86
C PHE A 8 -8.01 27.81 -0.07
N HIS A 9 -7.10 26.84 -0.09
CA HIS A 9 -5.74 26.93 0.42
C HIS A 9 -4.79 27.26 -0.72
N HIS A 10 -4.06 28.37 -0.58
CA HIS A 10 -3.10 28.86 -1.55
C HIS A 10 -1.67 28.65 -1.02
N LYS A 11 -0.76 28.14 -1.86
CA LYS A 11 0.63 27.85 -1.46
C LYS A 11 1.62 28.29 -2.54
N GLY A 12 1.88 29.60 -2.60
CA GLY A 12 2.77 30.18 -3.61
C GLY A 12 2.27 29.87 -5.03
N ASP A 13 3.17 29.48 -5.93
CA ASP A 13 2.83 29.14 -7.33
C ASP A 13 2.12 27.79 -7.50
N ALA A 14 1.85 27.05 -6.41
CA ALA A 14 1.09 25.80 -6.50
C ALA A 14 -0.39 26.07 -6.83
N PRO A 15 -1.07 25.13 -7.53
CA PRO A 15 -2.50 25.24 -7.77
C PRO A 15 -3.28 25.38 -6.47
N GLU A 16 -4.36 26.17 -6.51
CA GLU A 16 -5.27 26.32 -5.38
C GLU A 16 -6.00 25.01 -5.08
N ARG A 17 -6.14 24.71 -3.78
CA ARG A 17 -6.73 23.46 -3.31
C ARG A 17 -7.92 23.73 -2.42
N VAL A 18 -9.02 23.01 -2.61
CA VAL A 18 -10.23 23.16 -1.79
C VAL A 18 -9.97 22.63 -0.39
N CYS A 19 -10.21 23.46 0.63
CA CYS A 19 -10.13 23.08 2.04
C CYS A 19 -11.29 22.14 2.38
N ILE A 20 -10.97 20.93 2.82
CA ILE A 20 -11.96 19.90 3.13
C ILE A 20 -12.33 19.97 4.62
N PRO A 21 -13.62 20.20 4.97
CA PRO A 21 -14.09 20.09 6.35
C PRO A 21 -14.01 18.67 6.89
N GLN A 22 -13.79 18.53 8.20
CA GLN A 22 -13.67 17.24 8.88
C GLN A 22 -14.86 16.29 8.59
N ALA A 23 -16.07 16.84 8.48
CA ALA A 23 -17.30 16.10 8.24
C ALA A 23 -17.31 15.28 6.93
N VAL A 24 -16.57 15.72 5.90
CA VAL A 24 -16.55 15.08 4.58
C VAL A 24 -15.21 14.39 4.26
N GLU A 25 -14.21 14.47 5.14
CA GLU A 25 -12.88 13.88 4.90
C GLU A 25 -12.97 12.40 4.56
N ARG A 26 -13.78 11.64 5.31
CA ARG A 26 -13.97 10.21 5.09
C ARG A 26 -14.41 9.91 3.66
N LYS A 27 -15.32 10.73 3.12
CA LYS A 27 -15.84 10.53 1.76
C LYS A 27 -14.78 10.81 0.71
N ILE A 28 -13.95 11.83 0.93
CA ILE A 28 -12.82 12.14 0.05
C ILE A 28 -11.77 11.01 0.08
N LEU A 29 -11.44 10.46 1.25
CA LEU A 29 -10.49 9.35 1.38
C LEU A 29 -10.99 8.08 0.68
N GLU A 30 -12.28 7.77 0.82
CA GLU A 30 -12.94 6.67 0.12
C GLU A 30 -12.84 6.85 -1.40
N LEU A 31 -13.31 7.98 -1.93
CA LEU A 31 -13.30 8.27 -3.36
C LEU A 31 -11.87 8.25 -3.95
N ALA A 32 -10.90 8.81 -3.24
CA ALA A 32 -9.49 8.79 -3.66
C ALA A 32 -8.96 7.36 -3.78
N TYR A 33 -9.33 6.49 -2.84
CA TYR A 33 -8.86 5.12 -2.81
C TYR A 33 -9.55 4.24 -3.86
N ASP A 34 -10.86 4.37 -4.01
CA ASP A 34 -11.64 3.65 -5.01
C ASP A 34 -11.24 4.04 -6.43
N ALA A 35 -11.06 5.34 -6.69
CA ALA A 35 -10.58 5.85 -7.99
C ALA A 35 -9.14 5.42 -8.32
N SER A 36 -8.38 4.97 -7.31
CA SER A 36 -7.06 4.37 -7.49
C SER A 36 -7.11 2.86 -7.76
N ALA A 37 -8.29 2.26 -7.85
CA ALA A 37 -8.49 0.81 -7.94
C ALA A 37 -7.75 0.07 -6.81
N HIS A 38 -7.82 0.62 -5.60
CA HIS A 38 -7.15 0.07 -4.41
C HIS A 38 -5.61 -0.06 -4.51
N ALA A 39 -4.95 0.63 -5.44
CA ALA A 39 -3.54 0.45 -5.78
C ALA A 39 -2.53 1.04 -4.78
N GLY A 40 -2.96 1.30 -3.55
CA GLY A 40 -2.12 1.78 -2.44
C GLY A 40 -1.92 3.29 -2.39
N LEU A 41 -1.11 3.72 -1.42
CA LEU A 41 -1.04 5.13 -1.00
C LEU A 41 -0.61 6.08 -2.12
N ARG A 42 0.44 5.74 -2.88
CA ARG A 42 0.99 6.63 -3.90
C ARG A 42 -0.08 7.00 -4.94
N ARG A 43 -0.74 5.99 -5.52
CA ARG A 43 -1.76 6.21 -6.56
C ARG A 43 -2.98 6.94 -6.02
N ALA A 44 -3.43 6.61 -4.81
CA ALA A 44 -4.56 7.31 -4.19
C ALA A 44 -4.22 8.77 -3.85
N TYR A 45 -2.99 9.05 -3.44
CA TYR A 45 -2.54 10.41 -3.11
C TYR A 45 -2.45 11.30 -4.35
N GLU A 46 -1.86 10.79 -5.44
CA GLU A 46 -1.78 11.47 -6.74
C GLU A 46 -3.17 11.84 -7.31
N LYS A 47 -4.25 11.15 -6.89
CA LYS A 47 -5.61 11.47 -7.33
C LYS A 47 -6.20 12.72 -6.70
N VAL A 48 -5.69 13.14 -5.54
CA VAL A 48 -6.34 14.20 -4.74
C VAL A 48 -5.39 15.32 -4.31
N GLU A 49 -4.07 15.11 -4.36
CA GLU A 49 -3.11 16.05 -3.79
C GLU A 49 -3.20 17.46 -4.37
N ASP A 50 -3.52 17.60 -5.66
CA ASP A 50 -3.61 18.90 -6.34
C ASP A 50 -4.99 19.53 -6.29
N ILE A 51 -5.99 18.82 -5.76
CA ILE A 51 -7.39 19.28 -5.73
C ILE A 51 -7.79 19.67 -4.31
N VAL A 52 -7.33 18.92 -3.30
CA VAL A 52 -7.81 19.06 -1.92
C VAL A 52 -6.69 19.44 -0.95
N PHE A 53 -7.03 20.33 -0.03
CA PHE A 53 -6.25 20.62 1.15
C PHE A 53 -6.92 19.99 2.37
N MET A 54 -6.19 19.10 3.03
CA MET A 54 -6.57 18.47 4.28
C MET A 54 -5.33 18.36 5.15
N LEU A 55 -5.43 18.80 6.40
CA LEU A 55 -4.30 18.71 7.32
C LEU A 55 -3.93 17.23 7.52
N GLY A 56 -2.69 16.89 7.15
CA GLY A 56 -2.20 15.51 7.24
C GLY A 56 -2.82 14.55 6.22
N LEU A 57 -3.28 15.02 5.06
CA LEU A 57 -3.88 14.22 3.98
C LEU A 57 -3.21 12.85 3.78
N ARG A 58 -1.88 12.85 3.59
CA ARG A 58 -1.11 11.61 3.36
C ARG A 58 -1.20 10.61 4.51
N ARG A 59 -1.18 11.07 5.76
CA ARG A 59 -1.28 10.21 6.95
C ARG A 59 -2.70 9.65 7.09
N LYS A 60 -3.72 10.49 6.89
CA LYS A 60 -5.13 10.09 6.93
C LYS A 60 -5.45 9.06 5.85
N LEU A 61 -4.92 9.26 4.64
CA LEU A 61 -5.07 8.32 3.54
C LEU A 61 -4.33 7.00 3.78
N ASP A 62 -3.12 7.02 4.34
CA ASP A 62 -2.41 5.78 4.71
C ASP A 62 -3.19 4.98 5.75
N ALA A 63 -3.74 5.64 6.78
CA ALA A 63 -4.58 5.00 7.78
C ALA A 63 -5.85 4.38 7.17
N TRP A 64 -6.53 5.10 6.27
CA TRP A 64 -7.70 4.61 5.55
C TRP A 64 -7.39 3.34 4.73
N ILE A 65 -6.28 3.36 3.98
CA ILE A 65 -5.86 2.24 3.13
C ILE A 65 -5.45 1.01 3.97
N ARG A 66 -4.83 1.22 5.13
CA ARG A 66 -4.46 0.14 6.05
C ARG A 66 -5.68 -0.53 6.68
N ALA A 67 -6.76 0.22 6.87
CA ALA A 67 -8.02 -0.29 7.39
C ALA A 67 -8.88 -1.02 6.34
N CYS A 68 -8.45 -1.08 5.07
CA CYS A 68 -9.21 -1.74 4.01
C CYS A 68 -9.30 -3.26 4.20
N PRO A 69 -10.49 -3.83 4.41
CA PRO A 69 -10.66 -5.27 4.65
C PRO A 69 -10.34 -6.11 3.40
N ALA A 70 -10.60 -5.58 2.21
CA ALA A 70 -10.33 -6.28 0.95
C ALA A 70 -8.82 -6.38 0.65
N CYS A 71 -8.04 -5.37 1.04
CA CYS A 71 -6.62 -5.28 0.65
C CYS A 71 -5.65 -5.80 1.70
N GLY A 72 -6.02 -5.86 2.97
CA GLY A 72 -5.16 -6.37 4.05
C GLY A 72 -4.66 -7.80 3.77
N PRO A 73 -5.56 -8.79 3.56
CA PRO A 73 -5.16 -10.18 3.33
C PRO A 73 -4.39 -10.40 2.03
N LEU A 74 -4.62 -9.57 1.00
CA LEU A 74 -4.02 -9.72 -0.32
C LEU A 74 -2.62 -9.10 -0.45
N LYS A 75 -2.17 -8.32 0.53
CA LYS A 75 -0.87 -7.65 0.48
C LYS A 75 0.22 -8.57 1.04
N PRO A 76 1.06 -9.19 0.19
CA PRO A 76 2.20 -9.95 0.70
C PRO A 76 3.16 -9.03 1.44
N SER A 77 3.79 -9.56 2.49
CA SER A 77 4.90 -8.89 3.14
C SER A 77 6.01 -8.66 2.11
N ARG A 78 6.46 -7.41 1.99
CA ARG A 78 7.66 -7.07 1.21
C ARG A 78 8.94 -7.13 2.05
N ARG A 79 8.83 -7.51 3.32
CA ARG A 79 10.00 -7.71 4.18
C ARG A 79 10.65 -9.02 3.79
N LYS A 80 11.99 -9.04 3.81
CA LYS A 80 12.72 -10.30 3.78
C LYS A 80 12.24 -11.16 4.96
N PRO A 81 12.19 -12.50 4.80
CA PRO A 81 12.03 -13.39 5.94
C PRO A 81 13.00 -12.96 7.04
N TYR A 82 12.51 -12.95 8.28
CA TYR A 82 13.37 -12.64 9.42
C TYR A 82 14.40 -13.76 9.58
N GLY A 83 15.65 -13.37 9.82
CA GLY A 83 16.76 -14.30 9.99
C GLY A 83 17.57 -14.53 8.72
N GLU A 84 18.75 -15.08 8.91
CA GLU A 84 19.61 -15.56 7.82
C GLU A 84 19.22 -17.00 7.45
N LEU A 85 19.56 -17.41 6.22
CA LEU A 85 19.53 -18.83 5.88
C LEU A 85 20.40 -19.57 6.92
N GLN A 86 19.90 -20.66 7.46
CA GLN A 86 20.66 -21.55 8.35
C GLN A 86 21.25 -22.66 7.47
N PRO A 87 22.46 -22.47 6.89
CA PRO A 87 23.07 -23.52 6.09
C PRO A 87 23.39 -24.72 6.96
N PHE A 88 23.24 -25.91 6.39
CA PHE A 88 23.70 -27.13 7.03
C PHE A 88 25.25 -27.15 7.08
N THR A 89 25.81 -27.77 8.12
CA THR A 89 27.26 -27.98 8.23
C THR A 89 27.76 -28.86 7.08
N ILE A 90 28.87 -28.51 6.43
CA ILE A 90 29.40 -29.31 5.32
C ILE A 90 29.68 -30.74 5.82
N PRO A 91 29.04 -31.78 5.24
CA PRO A 91 29.29 -33.16 5.65
C PRO A 91 30.74 -33.55 5.33
N SER A 92 31.35 -34.29 6.25
CA SER A 92 32.74 -34.75 6.21
C SER A 92 32.90 -36.12 5.56
N ARG A 93 31.81 -36.90 5.43
CA ARG A 93 31.82 -38.26 4.90
C ARG A 93 30.74 -38.46 3.83
N PRO A 94 30.96 -39.36 2.86
CA PRO A 94 29.91 -39.79 1.95
C PRO A 94 28.68 -40.31 2.72
N PHE A 95 27.49 -39.95 2.25
CA PHE A 95 26.19 -40.38 2.80
C PHE A 95 25.87 -39.89 4.23
N GLU A 96 26.60 -38.90 4.75
CA GLU A 96 26.31 -38.30 6.07
C GLU A 96 24.98 -37.50 6.09
N VAL A 97 24.59 -36.96 4.94
CA VAL A 97 23.32 -36.26 4.74
C VAL A 97 22.66 -36.78 3.48
N LEU A 98 21.39 -37.13 3.59
CA LEU A 98 20.54 -37.53 2.46
C LEU A 98 19.34 -36.58 2.40
N ALA A 99 19.20 -35.86 1.30
CA ALA A 99 17.99 -35.09 0.98
C ALA A 99 17.20 -35.85 -0.08
N MET A 100 15.90 -36.01 0.13
CA MET A 100 14.99 -36.66 -0.81
C MET A 100 13.85 -35.71 -1.13
N ASP A 101 13.47 -35.65 -2.41
CA ASP A 101 12.33 -34.87 -2.89
C ASP A 101 11.55 -35.72 -3.91
N PHE A 102 10.26 -35.42 -4.08
CA PHE A 102 9.39 -36.13 -5.01
C PHE A 102 9.25 -35.35 -6.32
N VAL A 103 9.54 -36.01 -7.44
CA VAL A 103 9.19 -35.48 -8.76
C VAL A 103 7.77 -35.91 -9.09
N THR A 104 6.85 -34.95 -9.17
CA THR A 104 5.46 -35.18 -9.56
C THR A 104 5.21 -34.71 -11.00
N GLY A 105 4.21 -35.29 -11.69
CA GLY A 105 3.79 -34.84 -13.02
C GLY A 105 4.55 -35.47 -14.20
N LEU A 106 5.12 -36.67 -14.00
CA LEU A 106 5.72 -37.43 -15.10
C LEU A 106 4.65 -37.91 -16.10
N PRO A 107 4.97 -38.00 -17.41
CA PRO A 107 4.04 -38.51 -18.40
C PRO A 107 3.66 -39.97 -18.10
N ALA A 108 2.44 -40.35 -18.48
CA ALA A 108 2.02 -41.76 -18.43
C ALA A 108 2.90 -42.60 -19.37
N SER A 109 3.31 -43.77 -18.89
CA SER A 109 4.16 -44.72 -19.63
C SER A 109 3.41 -45.48 -20.71
#